data_AF-A0A314XSX0-F1
#
_entry.id   AF-A0A314XSX0-F1
#
_cell.length_a   1.000
_cell.length_b   1.000
_cell.length_c   1.000
_cell.angle_alpha   90.00
_cell.angle_beta   90.00
_cell.angle_gamma   90.00
#
_symmetry.space_group_name_H-M   'P 1'
#
loop_
_entity.id
_entity.type
_entity.pdbx_description
1 polymer ?
#
loop_
_entity_poly.entity_id
_entity_poly.type
_entity_poly.pdbx_seq_one_letter_code
_entity_poly.pdbx_strand_id
1 'polypeptide(L)'
;MAASMKKTFYYNFFPTKAEEQEEAKKGGSSSGEKQISRVLIEMHDFPDNQPPLLLKHTDPRRIIKAVSVSEIQMGILFFSFSETFEHIFRHWTLDEVNLVQSGYNKFHVLVKDVTDHEETEYRSDRIFFQRLQNDEFYILGCLDVIRNRYLSAGDEIGLAWERDRNGTGMFLFKLLSRSKRAPPNIMF
;
A
#
# COMPACT_ATOMS: atom_id res chain seq x y z
N MET A 1 16.76 21.41 -6.56
CA MET A 1 15.97 21.17 -5.33
C MET A 1 14.63 20.62 -5.78
N ALA A 2 14.26 19.40 -5.38
CA ALA A 2 13.02 18.77 -5.81
C ALA A 2 11.86 19.25 -4.92
N ALA A 3 10.93 20.01 -5.50
CA ALA A 3 9.71 20.42 -4.81
C ALA A 3 8.76 19.22 -4.73
N SER A 4 8.34 18.88 -3.51
CA SER A 4 7.45 17.76 -3.20
C SER A 4 6.00 18.18 -3.48
N MET A 5 5.30 17.54 -4.44
CA MET A 5 3.84 17.64 -4.62
C MET A 5 3.09 17.39 -3.31
N LYS A 6 2.51 18.41 -2.68
CA LYS A 6 1.72 18.23 -1.46
C LYS A 6 0.27 17.93 -1.85
N LYS A 7 -0.22 16.72 -1.57
CA LYS A 7 -1.66 16.43 -1.59
C LYS A 7 -2.21 16.58 -0.18
N THR A 8 -3.27 17.37 -0.03
CA THR A 8 -4.00 17.52 1.23
C THR A 8 -5.26 16.69 1.16
N PHE A 9 -5.48 15.88 2.18
CA PHE A 9 -6.60 14.95 2.27
C PHE A 9 -7.45 15.35 3.48
N TYR A 10 -8.75 15.50 3.26
CA TYR A 10 -9.71 15.85 4.31
C TYR A 10 -10.42 14.59 4.80
N TYR A 11 -10.31 14.31 6.09
CA TYR A 11 -10.95 13.16 6.72
C TYR A 11 -12.10 13.62 7.61
N ASN A 12 -13.26 12.96 7.46
CA ASN A 12 -14.32 13.11 8.45
C ASN A 12 -14.08 12.11 9.59
N PHE A 13 -13.81 12.61 10.80
CA PHE A 13 -13.61 11.78 11.98
C PHE A 13 -14.91 11.58 12.78
N PHE A 14 -15.97 12.33 12.47
CA PHE A 14 -17.23 12.32 13.20
C PHE A 14 -18.37 11.87 12.30
N PRO A 15 -19.23 10.92 12.73
CA PRO A 15 -20.44 10.59 12.01
C PRO A 15 -21.30 11.84 11.82
N THR A 16 -22.05 11.89 10.73
CA THR A 16 -22.99 12.99 10.52
C THR A 16 -24.11 12.94 11.56
N LYS A 17 -24.75 14.09 11.85
CA LYS A 17 -25.87 14.17 12.80
C LYS A 17 -27.03 13.21 12.44
N ALA A 18 -27.17 12.86 11.16
CA ALA A 18 -28.14 11.90 10.68
C ALA A 18 -27.75 10.45 11.04
N GLU A 19 -26.48 10.07 10.83
CA GLU A 19 -25.95 8.75 11.20
C GLU A 19 -25.96 8.53 12.72
N GLU A 20 -25.59 9.55 13.50
CA GLU A 20 -25.67 9.49 14.96
C GLU A 20 -27.11 9.24 15.45
N GLN A 21 -28.09 9.84 14.78
CA GLN A 21 -29.51 9.61 15.08
C GLN A 21 -30.00 8.23 14.64
N GLU A 22 -29.47 7.67 13.54
CA GLU A 22 -29.79 6.28 13.15
C GLU A 22 -29.18 5.24 14.10
N GLU A 23 -27.94 5.43 14.54
CA GLU A 23 -27.30 4.55 15.54
C GLU A 23 -27.99 4.64 16.90
N ALA A 24 -28.38 5.85 17.33
CA ALA A 24 -29.15 6.03 18.56
C ALA A 24 -30.52 5.32 18.53
N LYS A 25 -31.14 5.22 17.35
CA LYS A 25 -32.41 4.49 17.15
C LYS A 25 -32.25 2.98 17.14
N LYS A 26 -31.06 2.45 16.84
CA LYS A 26 -30.80 0.99 16.76
C LYS A 26 -30.56 0.33 18.12
N GLY A 27 -30.64 1.08 19.23
CA GLY A 27 -30.54 0.54 20.58
C GLY A 27 -29.09 0.23 20.96
N GLY A 28 -28.43 1.23 21.57
CA GLY A 28 -27.03 1.13 21.97
C GLY A 28 -26.75 -0.07 22.88
N SER A 29 -26.02 -1.04 22.35
CA SER A 29 -25.29 -2.04 23.12
C SER A 29 -24.08 -2.49 22.31
N SER A 30 -23.10 -1.61 22.17
CA SER A 30 -21.71 -2.04 22.06
C SER A 30 -20.82 -0.98 22.71
N SER A 31 -20.25 -1.31 23.86
CA SER A 31 -18.95 -0.75 24.27
C SER A 31 -17.84 -1.36 23.38
N GLY A 32 -18.01 -1.29 22.07
CA GLY A 32 -16.98 -1.52 21.09
C GLY A 32 -16.50 -0.15 20.67
N GLU A 33 -15.19 0.09 20.76
CA GLU A 33 -14.53 1.31 20.30
C GLU A 33 -15.17 1.77 18.99
N LYS A 34 -15.80 2.96 18.99
CA LYS A 34 -16.39 3.55 17.79
C LYS A 34 -15.30 3.57 16.73
N GLN A 35 -15.43 2.69 15.74
CA GLN A 35 -14.46 2.53 14.68
C GLN A 35 -14.48 3.83 13.87
N ILE A 36 -13.50 4.70 14.13
CA ILE A 36 -13.36 5.99 13.46
C ILE A 36 -13.03 5.70 12.00
N SER A 37 -14.07 5.68 11.16
CA SER A 37 -13.91 5.48 9.72
C SER A 37 -13.33 6.75 9.12
N ARG A 38 -12.13 6.65 8.55
CA ARG A 38 -11.48 7.77 7.86
C ARG A 38 -11.99 7.86 6.43
N VAL A 39 -13.07 8.63 6.23
CA VAL A 39 -13.60 8.89 4.89
C VAL A 39 -12.82 10.03 4.25
N LEU A 40 -12.15 9.76 3.13
CA LEU A 40 -11.51 10.80 2.32
C LEU A 40 -12.55 11.60 1.54
N ILE A 41 -12.67 12.89 1.85
CA ILE A 41 -13.70 13.75 1.27
C ILE A 41 -13.18 14.49 0.02
N GLU A 42 -11.92 14.91 0.04
CA GLU A 42 -11.38 15.80 -0.99
C GLU A 42 -9.87 15.64 -1.12
N MET A 43 -9.37 15.68 -2.36
CA MET A 43 -7.96 15.72 -2.71
C MET A 43 -7.70 16.99 -3.50
N HIS A 44 -6.98 17.94 -2.91
CA HIS A 44 -6.50 19.11 -3.63
C HIS A 44 -5.11 18.85 -4.20
N ASP A 45 -5.02 18.80 -5.53
CA ASP A 45 -3.76 18.88 -6.25
C ASP A 45 -3.37 20.36 -6.33
N PHE A 46 -2.41 20.81 -5.53
CA PHE A 46 -1.90 22.18 -5.67
C PHE A 46 -1.18 22.30 -7.02
N PRO A 47 -1.63 23.19 -7.93
CA PRO A 47 -1.00 23.36 -9.23
C PRO A 47 0.20 24.29 -9.08
N ASP A 48 1.27 23.81 -8.45
CA ASP A 48 2.59 24.37 -8.75
C ASP A 48 3.01 23.80 -10.10
N ASN A 49 2.53 24.47 -11.17
CA ASN A 49 2.90 24.38 -12.59
C ASN A 49 4.09 23.47 -12.94
N GLN A 50 3.90 22.15 -12.92
CA GLN A 50 4.74 21.23 -13.68
C GLN A 50 3.87 20.15 -14.32
N PRO A 51 4.21 19.72 -15.56
CA PRO A 51 3.60 18.54 -16.15
C PRO A 51 3.79 17.35 -15.19
N PRO A 52 2.97 16.28 -15.29
CA PRO A 52 3.31 15.02 -14.64
C PRO A 52 4.77 14.76 -14.99
N LEU A 53 5.66 14.58 -14.00
CA LEU A 53 7.05 14.27 -14.24
C LEU A 53 7.11 12.88 -14.88
N LEU A 54 6.79 12.86 -16.17
CA LEU A 54 7.14 11.86 -17.15
C LEU A 54 8.65 11.68 -16.98
N LEU A 55 9.02 10.48 -16.55
CA LEU A 55 10.39 9.95 -16.57
C LEU A 55 11.29 10.49 -15.46
N LYS A 56 11.31 9.74 -14.36
CA LYS A 56 12.55 9.26 -13.76
C LYS A 56 12.19 7.99 -13.03
N HIS A 57 12.88 6.88 -13.37
CA HIS A 57 12.84 5.61 -12.67
C HIS A 57 12.52 5.85 -11.20
N THR A 58 11.30 5.55 -10.78
CA THR A 58 10.90 5.78 -9.40
C THR A 58 11.81 4.93 -8.54
N ASP A 59 12.59 5.55 -7.65
CA ASP A 59 13.50 4.78 -6.78
C ASP A 59 12.65 3.81 -5.96
N PRO A 60 12.83 2.48 -6.11
CA PRO A 60 12.09 1.49 -5.34
C PRO A 60 12.36 1.61 -3.83
N ARG A 61 13.29 2.46 -3.39
CA ARG A 61 13.60 2.72 -1.97
C ARG A 61 12.70 3.76 -1.31
N ARG A 62 11.51 4.05 -1.86
CA ARG A 62 10.55 4.97 -1.22
C ARG A 62 9.94 4.38 0.05
N ILE A 63 9.61 3.10 0.03
CA ILE A 63 9.20 2.33 1.20
C ILE A 63 10.25 1.25 1.40
N ILE A 64 11.01 1.33 2.48
CA ILE A 64 12.01 0.32 2.84
C ILE A 64 11.53 -0.38 4.10
N LYS A 65 11.44 -1.70 4.06
CA LYS A 65 11.10 -2.49 5.24
C LYS A 65 11.68 -3.89 5.21
N ALA A 66 11.86 -4.47 6.39
CA ALA A 66 12.14 -5.88 6.56
C ALA A 66 10.83 -6.69 6.46
N VAL A 67 10.86 -7.81 5.75
CA VAL A 67 9.72 -8.70 5.61
C VAL A 67 9.61 -9.60 6.84
N SER A 68 8.42 -9.66 7.44
CA SER A 68 8.14 -10.49 8.62
C SER A 68 7.78 -11.93 8.25
N VAL A 69 7.84 -12.85 9.23
CA VAL A 69 7.45 -14.27 9.04
C VAL A 69 5.99 -14.39 8.60
N SER A 70 5.09 -13.60 9.18
CA SER A 70 3.66 -13.61 8.85
C SER A 70 3.42 -13.15 7.42
N GLU A 71 4.11 -12.11 6.96
CA GLU A 71 4.03 -11.62 5.58
C GLU A 71 4.44 -12.69 4.55
N ILE A 72 5.52 -13.41 4.83
CA ILE A 72 5.96 -14.53 3.98
C ILE A 72 4.91 -15.65 3.96
N GLN A 73 4.41 -16.06 5.12
CA GLN A 73 3.44 -17.16 5.24
C GLN A 73 2.11 -16.83 4.55
N MET A 74 1.64 -15.59 4.70
CA MET A 74 0.37 -15.13 4.14
C MET A 74 0.49 -14.71 2.67
N GLY A 75 1.71 -14.47 2.17
CA GLY A 75 1.92 -13.98 0.81
C GLY A 75 1.50 -12.53 0.61
N ILE A 76 1.52 -11.73 1.67
CA ILE A 76 1.09 -10.33 1.68
C ILE A 76 2.15 -9.45 2.32
N LEU A 77 2.16 -8.17 1.95
CA LEU A 77 2.98 -7.14 2.60
C LEU A 77 2.08 -6.12 3.27
N PHE A 78 2.35 -5.81 4.55
CA PHE A 78 1.61 -4.82 5.33
C PHE A 78 2.19 -3.42 5.12
N PHE A 79 1.30 -2.44 5.04
CA PHE A 79 1.61 -1.03 5.04
C PHE A 79 0.80 -0.35 6.13
N SER A 80 1.45 0.52 6.88
CA SER A 80 0.74 1.46 7.73
C SER A 80 -0.08 2.43 6.87
N PHE A 81 -1.07 3.05 7.50
CA PHE A 81 -1.79 4.16 6.91
C PHE A 81 -0.86 5.27 6.40
N SER A 82 0.18 5.64 7.17
CA SER A 82 1.10 6.73 6.80
C SER A 82 1.89 6.41 5.53
N GLU A 83 2.45 5.20 5.44
CA GLU A 83 3.20 4.76 4.25
C GLU A 83 2.31 4.72 3.01
N THR A 84 1.10 4.17 3.16
CA THR A 84 0.12 4.10 2.08
C THR A 84 -0.26 5.49 1.59
N PHE A 85 -0.53 6.38 2.53
CA PHE A 85 -0.94 7.74 2.24
C PHE A 85 0.13 8.53 1.49
N GLU A 86 1.35 8.55 2.01
CA GLU A 86 2.43 9.38 1.49
C GLU A 86 3.01 8.86 0.17
N HIS A 87 3.09 7.53 0.02
CA HIS A 87 3.83 6.90 -1.07
C HIS A 87 2.96 6.21 -2.12
N ILE A 88 1.70 5.91 -1.82
CA ILE A 88 0.78 5.20 -2.74
C ILE A 88 -0.36 6.14 -3.14
N PHE A 89 -1.22 6.55 -2.20
CA PHE A 89 -2.41 7.37 -2.48
C PHE A 89 -2.07 8.75 -3.04
N ARG A 90 -0.87 9.26 -2.75
CA ARG A 90 -0.32 10.44 -3.41
C ARG A 90 -0.31 10.34 -4.94
N HIS A 91 -0.26 9.16 -5.53
CA HIS A 91 -0.25 8.94 -6.98
C HIS A 91 -1.57 8.42 -7.54
N TRP A 92 -2.57 8.26 -6.67
CA TRP A 92 -3.89 7.75 -7.02
C TRP A 92 -4.86 8.90 -7.24
N THR A 93 -5.88 8.63 -8.03
CA THR A 93 -7.09 9.43 -8.19
C THR A 93 -8.02 9.19 -7.01
N LEU A 94 -8.94 10.12 -6.76
CA LEU A 94 -9.92 10.00 -5.68
C LEU A 94 -10.76 8.72 -5.80
N ASP A 95 -11.15 8.35 -7.03
CA ASP A 95 -11.96 7.16 -7.29
C ASP A 95 -11.24 5.85 -6.91
N GLU A 96 -9.94 5.73 -7.24
CA GLU A 96 -9.16 4.54 -6.87
C GLU A 96 -8.97 4.46 -5.35
N VAL A 97 -8.73 5.59 -4.69
CA VAL A 97 -8.60 5.64 -3.22
C VAL A 97 -9.92 5.25 -2.57
N ASN A 98 -11.04 5.80 -3.04
CA ASN A 98 -12.38 5.47 -2.54
C ASN A 98 -12.71 3.99 -2.74
N LEU A 99 -12.30 3.40 -3.86
CA LEU A 99 -12.50 1.97 -4.12
C LEU A 99 -11.79 1.10 -3.06
N VAL A 100 -10.54 1.43 -2.73
CA VAL A 100 -9.80 0.70 -1.68
C VAL A 100 -10.36 1.02 -0.28
N GLN A 101 -10.77 2.26 -0.03
CA GLN A 101 -11.37 2.66 1.24
C GLN A 101 -12.71 1.97 1.51
N SER A 102 -13.48 1.62 0.47
CA SER A 102 -14.70 0.82 0.63
C SER A 102 -14.45 -0.52 1.35
N GLY A 103 -13.22 -1.04 1.36
CA GLY A 103 -12.77 -2.18 2.17
C GLY A 103 -13.26 -3.56 1.70
N TYR A 104 -14.36 -3.61 0.94
CA TYR A 104 -14.94 -4.87 0.46
C TYR A 104 -14.24 -5.44 -0.77
N ASN A 105 -13.53 -4.61 -1.53
CA ASN A 105 -12.97 -5.00 -2.83
C ASN A 105 -11.45 -5.05 -2.81
N LYS A 106 -10.91 -6.08 -3.46
CA LYS A 106 -9.51 -6.18 -3.84
C LYS A 106 -9.27 -5.30 -5.06
N PHE A 107 -8.39 -4.31 -4.95
CA PHE A 107 -7.98 -3.54 -6.11
C PHE A 107 -6.83 -4.26 -6.80
N HIS A 108 -7.06 -4.82 -7.98
CA HIS A 108 -6.00 -5.53 -8.71
C HIS A 108 -4.93 -4.56 -9.19
N VAL A 109 -3.68 -4.89 -8.89
CA VAL A 109 -2.51 -4.07 -9.23
C VAL A 109 -1.47 -4.93 -9.95
N LEU A 110 -0.46 -4.27 -10.51
CA LEU A 110 0.70 -4.92 -11.09
C LEU A 110 1.89 -4.77 -10.15
N VAL A 111 2.76 -5.78 -10.11
CA VAL A 111 4.06 -5.65 -9.45
C VAL A 111 5.14 -5.89 -10.50
N LYS A 112 6.09 -4.97 -10.59
CA LYS A 112 7.25 -5.07 -11.46
C LYS A 112 8.50 -5.19 -10.60
N ASP A 113 9.15 -6.33 -10.71
CA ASP A 113 10.38 -6.63 -10.00
C ASP A 113 11.58 -6.07 -10.77
N VAL A 114 12.28 -5.14 -10.14
CA VAL A 114 13.43 -4.40 -10.67
C VAL A 114 14.70 -4.69 -9.84
N THR A 115 14.74 -5.86 -9.21
CA THR A 115 15.88 -6.30 -8.40
C THR A 115 17.11 -6.53 -9.26
N ASP A 116 16.95 -7.26 -10.36
CA ASP A 116 18.03 -7.61 -11.29
C ASP A 116 18.05 -6.68 -12.50
N HIS A 117 18.97 -6.94 -13.43
CA HIS A 117 19.03 -6.26 -14.72
C HIS A 117 17.84 -6.58 -15.63
N GLU A 118 17.24 -7.76 -15.46
CA GLU A 118 16.04 -8.17 -16.18
C GLU A 118 14.81 -7.93 -15.31
N GLU A 119 13.96 -7.01 -15.75
CA GLU A 119 12.74 -6.65 -15.05
C GLU A 119 11.67 -7.71 -15.29
N THR A 120 11.00 -8.18 -14.23
CA THR A 120 9.90 -9.16 -14.34
C THR A 120 8.59 -8.53 -13.91
N GLU A 121 7.59 -8.53 -14.79
CA GLU A 121 6.24 -8.08 -14.45
C GLU A 121 5.38 -9.26 -13.98
N TYR A 122 4.65 -9.03 -12.89
CA TYR A 122 3.73 -9.97 -12.30
C TYR A 122 2.31 -9.42 -12.41
N ARG A 123 1.45 -10.16 -13.12
CA ARG A 123 0.02 -9.90 -13.27
C ARG A 123 -0.75 -11.17 -12.95
N SER A 124 -1.48 -11.16 -11.84
CA SER A 124 -2.16 -12.34 -11.30
C SER A 124 -3.35 -11.90 -10.43
N ASP A 125 -4.36 -12.75 -10.29
CA ASP A 125 -5.49 -12.54 -9.38
C ASP A 125 -5.06 -12.46 -7.90
N ARG A 126 -3.88 -13.01 -7.60
CA ARG A 126 -3.21 -12.95 -6.30
C ARG A 126 -2.46 -11.65 -6.05
N ILE A 127 -2.44 -10.74 -7.03
CA ILE A 127 -1.81 -9.44 -6.92
C ILE A 127 -2.88 -8.35 -6.79
N PHE A 128 -3.00 -7.84 -5.57
CA PHE A 128 -4.04 -6.88 -5.22
C PHE A 128 -3.61 -5.99 -4.06
N PHE A 129 -4.18 -4.80 -4.00
CA PHE A 129 -4.08 -3.88 -2.88
C PHE A 129 -5.43 -3.76 -2.18
N GLN A 130 -5.44 -3.81 -0.85
CA GLN A 130 -6.68 -3.80 -0.06
C GLN A 130 -6.48 -3.13 1.30
N ARG A 131 -7.53 -2.44 1.79
CA ARG A 131 -7.62 -1.93 3.16
C ARG A 131 -8.08 -3.04 4.11
N LEU A 132 -7.40 -3.22 5.24
CA LEU A 132 -7.86 -4.12 6.29
C LEU A 132 -8.96 -3.44 7.13
N GLN A 133 -9.89 -4.23 7.70
CA GLN A 133 -11.12 -3.72 8.32
C GLN A 133 -10.89 -2.61 9.37
N ASN A 134 -9.78 -2.64 10.12
CA ASN A 134 -9.53 -1.72 11.23
C ASN A 134 -8.92 -0.35 10.84
N ASP A 135 -8.85 0.01 9.54
CA ASP A 135 -8.28 1.28 9.05
C ASP A 135 -6.78 1.55 9.34
N GLU A 136 -6.14 0.69 10.14
CA GLU A 136 -4.74 0.87 10.55
C GLU A 136 -3.75 0.40 9.49
N PHE A 137 -4.12 -0.63 8.72
CA PHE A 137 -3.23 -1.32 7.80
C PHE A 137 -3.84 -1.55 6.42
N TYR A 138 -2.97 -1.50 5.43
CA TYR A 138 -3.24 -1.90 4.05
C TYR A 138 -2.36 -3.10 3.72
N ILE A 139 -2.82 -3.92 2.78
CA ILE A 139 -2.10 -5.11 2.35
C ILE A 139 -1.89 -5.10 0.84
N LEU A 140 -0.70 -5.51 0.41
CA LEU A 140 -0.40 -5.90 -0.96
C LEU A 140 -0.29 -7.42 -1.00
N GLY A 141 -1.23 -8.09 -1.65
CA GLY A 141 -1.05 -9.48 -2.06
C GLY A 141 0.00 -9.55 -3.16
N CYS A 142 1.06 -10.33 -2.96
CA CYS A 142 2.13 -10.51 -3.95
C CYS A 142 2.85 -11.85 -3.77
N LEU A 143 2.09 -12.91 -3.45
CA LEU A 143 2.61 -14.24 -3.18
C LEU A 143 3.55 -14.76 -4.28
N ASP A 144 3.24 -14.46 -5.53
CA ASP A 144 4.04 -14.90 -6.69
C ASP A 144 5.44 -14.26 -6.67
N VAL A 145 5.55 -12.98 -6.28
CA VAL A 145 6.83 -12.26 -6.11
C VAL A 145 7.63 -12.85 -4.96
N ILE A 146 6.97 -13.06 -3.81
CA ILE A 146 7.58 -13.63 -2.60
C ILE A 146 8.20 -15.00 -2.89
N ARG A 147 7.47 -15.86 -3.61
CA ARG A 147 7.91 -17.21 -3.99
C ARG A 147 9.06 -17.19 -4.98
N ASN A 148 8.94 -16.41 -6.05
CA ASN A 148 9.96 -16.37 -7.11
C ASN A 148 11.28 -15.78 -6.61
N ARG A 149 11.24 -14.85 -5.64
CA ARG A 149 12.45 -14.28 -5.04
C ARG A 149 12.98 -15.03 -3.83
N TYR A 150 12.32 -16.13 -3.43
CA TYR A 150 12.66 -16.90 -2.25
C TYR A 150 12.84 -15.99 -1.03
N LEU A 151 11.93 -15.04 -0.85
CA LEU A 151 12.01 -14.10 0.26
C LEU A 151 11.91 -14.84 1.59
N SER A 152 12.75 -14.45 2.52
CA SER A 152 12.81 -14.98 3.87
C SER A 152 12.52 -13.88 4.88
N ALA A 153 12.09 -14.28 6.08
CA ALA A 153 11.90 -13.34 7.16
C ALA A 153 13.22 -12.61 7.48
N GLY A 154 13.15 -11.29 7.60
CA GLY A 154 14.28 -10.40 7.79
C GLY A 154 14.97 -9.93 6.51
N ASP A 155 14.57 -10.42 5.32
CA ASP A 155 15.03 -9.82 4.06
C ASP A 155 14.49 -8.39 3.97
N GLU A 156 15.34 -7.43 3.54
CA GLU A 156 14.93 -6.05 3.35
C GLU A 156 14.52 -5.82 1.89
N ILE A 157 13.34 -5.24 1.73
CA ILE A 157 12.76 -4.92 0.42
C ILE A 157 12.53 -3.43 0.29
N GLY A 158 12.60 -2.97 -0.95
CA GLY A 158 12.18 -1.66 -1.41
C GLY A 158 10.91 -1.78 -2.23
N LEU A 159 9.94 -0.91 -1.96
CA LEU A 159 8.75 -0.72 -2.74
C LEU A 159 8.55 0.75 -3.14
N ALA A 160 8.00 0.96 -4.33
CA ALA A 160 7.48 2.26 -4.73
C ALA A 160 6.27 2.10 -5.65
N TRP A 161 5.36 3.08 -5.63
CA TRP A 161 4.31 3.16 -6.62
C TRP A 161 4.73 4.04 -7.80
N GLU A 162 4.52 3.57 -9.02
CA GLU A 162 4.78 4.29 -10.26
C GLU A 162 3.55 4.23 -11.19
N ARG A 163 3.35 5.28 -11.98
CA ARG A 163 2.44 5.23 -13.14
C ARG A 163 3.24 5.25 -14.43
N ASP A 164 2.89 4.39 -15.36
CA ASP A 164 3.45 4.43 -16.70
C ASP A 164 2.88 5.61 -17.51
N ARG A 165 3.38 5.77 -18.74
CA ARG A 165 2.93 6.83 -19.66
C ARG A 165 1.46 6.71 -20.06
N ASN A 166 0.88 5.53 -19.92
CA ASN A 166 -0.52 5.25 -20.27
C ASN A 166 -1.45 5.44 -19.06
N GLY A 167 -0.91 5.84 -17.91
CA GLY A 167 -1.66 6.05 -16.67
C GLY A 167 -1.89 4.77 -15.87
N THR A 168 -1.33 3.63 -16.29
CA THR A 168 -1.40 2.35 -15.57
C THR A 168 -0.47 2.40 -14.36
N GLY A 169 -1.03 2.15 -13.18
CA GLY A 169 -0.26 2.10 -11.94
C GLY A 169 0.34 0.72 -11.67
N MET A 170 1.55 0.69 -11.14
CA MET A 170 2.24 -0.53 -10.72
C MET A 170 3.12 -0.29 -9.50
N PHE A 171 3.34 -1.35 -8.71
CA PHE A 171 4.35 -1.37 -7.67
C PHE A 171 5.69 -1.79 -8.27
N LEU A 172 6.72 -0.98 -8.07
CA LEU A 172 8.09 -1.39 -8.27
C LEU A 172 8.58 -2.12 -7.02
N PHE A 173 9.09 -3.34 -7.20
CA PHE A 173 9.64 -4.17 -6.14
C PHE A 173 11.15 -4.33 -6.34
N LYS A 174 11.91 -4.22 -5.24
CA LYS A 174 13.33 -4.48 -5.24
C LYS A 174 13.76 -5.19 -3.96
N LEU A 175 14.45 -6.33 -4.08
CA LEU A 175 15.17 -6.90 -2.95
C LEU A 175 16.45 -6.09 -2.70
N LEU A 176 16.61 -5.56 -1.48
CA LEU A 176 17.73 -4.69 -1.11
C LEU A 176 18.85 -5.45 -0.41
N SER A 177 18.48 -6.29 0.56
CA SER A 177 19.42 -7.10 1.32
C SER A 177 18.76 -8.40 1.77
N ARG A 178 19.57 -9.44 1.95
CA ARG A 178 19.10 -10.72 2.52
C ARG A 178 19.47 -10.80 3.98
N SER A 179 18.55 -11.31 4.79
CA SER A 179 18.83 -11.64 6.18
C SER A 179 20.02 -12.60 6.24
N LYS A 180 20.95 -12.36 7.17
CA LYS A 180 22.07 -13.26 7.40
C LYS A 180 21.50 -14.59 7.87
N ARG A 181 21.41 -15.58 6.97
CA ARG A 181 21.09 -16.94 7.33
C ARG A 181 22.16 -17.41 8.33
N ALA A 182 21.74 -17.81 9.53
CA ALA A 182 22.63 -18.64 10.33
C ALA A 182 22.99 -19.87 9.47
N PRO A 183 24.28 -20.23 9.34
CA PRO A 183 24.62 -21.47 8.66
C PRO A 183 23.87 -22.61 9.33
N PRO A 184 23.42 -23.62 8.57
CA PRO A 184 22.80 -24.79 9.17
C PRO A 184 23.77 -25.34 10.22
N ASN A 185 23.30 -25.48 11.46
CA ASN A 185 24.02 -26.20 12.50
C ASN A 185 24.20 -27.64 11.99
N ILE A 186 25.36 -27.93 11.40
CA ILE A 186 25.79 -29.30 11.15
C ILE A 186 26.20 -29.82 12.53
N MET A 187 25.24 -30.41 13.24
CA MET A 187 25.58 -31.31 14.35
C MET A 187 26.12 -32.59 13.71
N PHE A 188 27.41 -32.82 13.90
CA PHE A 188 28.03 -34.14 13.75
C PHE A 188 27.70 -35.00 14.97
#